data_AF-A0A2P8K8W2-F1
#
_entry.id   AF-A0A2P8K8W2-F1
#
_cell.length_a   1.000
_cell.length_b   1.000
_cell.length_c   1.000
_cell.angle_alpha   90.00
_cell.angle_beta   90.00
_cell.angle_gamma   90.00
#
_symmetry.space_group_name_H-M   'P 1'
#
loop_
_entity.id
_entity.type
_entity.pdbx_description
1 polymer ?
#
loop_
_entity_poly.entity_id
_entity_poly.type
_entity_poly.pdbx_seq_one_letter_code
_entity_poly.pdbx_strand_id
1 'polypeptide(L)'
;MSNRASPGAARGPLPPIDLSMRRMMDEGKVLIVNLAKCELGDDSANFLGALLVSTIGDAVFSRADIREDKRRSFFIYIDEFQNFTTLAVASMVSELRKYRVGLVLAHQHLHQLIPDVRHAVLANVGTLIVFRLGPEDAPIMSRELSPVFEAEDLLHLPSHDIAVKLMIDGAASKPFSATTLLPSDCNGRR
;
A
#
# COMPACT_ATOMS: atom_id res chain seq x y z
N MET A 1 -8.36 -33.05 -47.23
CA MET A 1 -9.42 -32.01 -47.38
C MET A 1 -10.40 -32.22 -46.23
N SER A 2 -10.82 -31.29 -45.39
CA SER A 2 -10.54 -29.87 -45.21
C SER A 2 -10.75 -29.58 -43.72
N ASN A 3 -9.82 -28.84 -43.15
CA ASN A 3 -9.88 -28.22 -41.84
C ASN A 3 -11.03 -27.19 -41.81
N ARG A 4 -11.79 -27.11 -40.71
CA ARG A 4 -12.59 -25.92 -40.37
C ARG A 4 -12.44 -25.67 -38.88
N ALA A 5 -11.36 -24.96 -38.54
CA ALA A 5 -11.25 -24.20 -37.32
C ALA A 5 -12.37 -23.14 -37.30
N SER A 6 -13.10 -23.08 -36.18
CA SER A 6 -14.09 -22.05 -35.92
C SER A 6 -13.42 -20.66 -35.91
N PRO A 7 -14.05 -19.62 -36.46
CA PRO A 7 -13.45 -18.30 -36.55
C PRO A 7 -13.32 -17.70 -35.16
N GLY A 8 -12.15 -17.12 -34.89
CA GLY A 8 -11.83 -16.44 -33.64
C GLY A 8 -12.90 -15.42 -33.26
N ALA A 9 -13.34 -15.50 -32.00
CA ALA A 9 -14.11 -14.45 -31.36
C ALA A 9 -13.38 -13.12 -31.57
N ALA A 10 -14.00 -12.24 -32.36
CA ALA A 10 -13.49 -10.89 -32.59
C ALA A 10 -13.37 -10.21 -31.22
N ARG A 11 -12.13 -10.01 -30.77
CA ARG A 11 -11.84 -9.12 -29.64
C ARG A 11 -12.46 -7.77 -30.00
N GLY A 12 -13.40 -7.31 -29.19
CA GLY A 12 -13.94 -5.96 -29.33
C GLY A 12 -12.79 -4.94 -29.37
N PRO A 13 -13.02 -3.74 -29.91
CA PRO A 13 -11.98 -2.72 -30.00
C PRO A 13 -11.33 -2.59 -28.62
N LEU A 14 -10.01 -2.81 -28.58
CA LEU A 14 -9.25 -2.58 -27.35
C LEU A 14 -9.55 -1.16 -26.90
N PRO A 15 -9.71 -0.93 -25.58
CA PRO A 15 -9.92 0.42 -25.08
C PRO A 15 -8.85 1.34 -25.67
N PRO A 16 -9.19 2.60 -26.00
CA PRO A 16 -8.30 3.51 -26.71
C PRO A 16 -7.00 3.82 -25.95
N ILE A 17 -6.93 3.42 -24.68
CA ILE A 17 -5.77 3.56 -23.80
C ILE A 17 -5.39 2.15 -23.32
N ASP A 18 -4.18 1.74 -23.68
CA ASP A 18 -3.54 0.56 -23.10
C ASP A 18 -3.00 0.90 -21.69
N LEU A 19 -3.66 0.35 -20.67
CA LEU A 19 -3.30 0.57 -19.26
C LEU A 19 -2.19 -0.42 -18.85
N SER A 20 -0.95 -0.10 -19.21
CA SER A 20 0.22 -0.88 -18.83
C SER A 20 0.87 -0.34 -17.54
N MET A 21 0.66 -1.05 -16.42
CA MET A 21 1.27 -0.70 -15.12
C MET A 21 2.80 -0.63 -15.20
N ARG A 22 3.42 -1.57 -15.93
CA ARG A 22 4.86 -1.59 -16.16
C ARG A 22 5.35 -0.30 -16.83
N ARG A 23 4.69 0.10 -17.91
CA ARG A 23 5.02 1.33 -18.63
C ARG A 23 4.81 2.56 -17.75
N MET A 24 3.74 2.60 -16.96
CA MET A 24 3.48 3.70 -16.03
C MET A 24 4.58 3.83 -14.96
N MET A 25 5.09 2.72 -14.43
CA MET A 25 6.19 2.73 -13.46
C MET A 25 7.50 3.22 -14.08
N ASP A 26 7.83 2.76 -15.29
CA ASP A 26 9.10 3.10 -15.94
C ASP A 26 9.10 4.56 -16.46
N GLU A 27 7.97 5.03 -16.99
CA GLU A 27 7.78 6.43 -17.42
C GLU A 27 7.51 7.38 -16.24
N GLY A 28 7.23 6.83 -15.04
CA GLY A 28 6.91 7.55 -13.81
C GLY A 28 5.63 8.38 -13.91
N LYS A 29 4.58 7.77 -14.45
CA LYS A 29 3.23 8.33 -14.47
C LYS A 29 2.57 8.22 -13.11
N VAL A 30 1.58 9.07 -12.90
CA VAL A 30 0.69 9.00 -11.72
C VAL A 30 -0.59 8.30 -12.11
N LEU A 31 -0.99 7.31 -11.32
CA LEU A 31 -2.29 6.64 -11.42
C LEU A 31 -3.09 6.96 -10.16
N ILE A 32 -4.29 7.51 -10.33
CA ILE A 32 -5.26 7.67 -9.26
C ILE A 32 -6.43 6.76 -9.60
N VAL A 33 -6.79 5.87 -8.67
CA VAL A 33 -7.93 4.97 -8.82
C VAL A 33 -8.94 5.33 -7.75
N ASN A 34 -10.14 5.72 -8.18
CA ASN A 34 -11.27 5.90 -7.28
C ASN A 34 -12.06 4.59 -7.20
N LEU A 35 -12.00 3.92 -6.04
CA LEU A 35 -12.77 2.70 -5.74
C LEU A 35 -13.92 3.00 -4.78
N ALA A 36 -14.58 4.16 -4.94
CA ALA A 36 -15.72 4.56 -4.11
C ALA A 36 -16.80 3.46 -4.11
N LYS A 37 -16.94 2.80 -2.96
CA LYS A 37 -17.88 1.70 -2.73
C LYS A 37 -19.34 2.11 -2.99
N CYS A 38 -19.69 3.37 -2.71
CA CYS A 38 -21.04 3.89 -2.95
C CYS A 38 -21.44 3.90 -4.43
N GLU A 39 -20.49 4.03 -5.35
CA GLU A 39 -20.76 4.08 -6.80
C GLU A 39 -20.61 2.71 -7.46
N LEU A 40 -19.59 1.94 -7.06
CA LEU A 40 -19.25 0.65 -7.67
C LEU A 40 -19.94 -0.55 -7.00
N GLY A 41 -20.41 -0.40 -5.77
CA GLY A 41 -20.78 -1.51 -4.90
C GLY A 41 -19.57 -2.17 -4.23
N ASP A 42 -19.76 -2.66 -3.01
CA ASP A 42 -18.68 -3.18 -2.14
C ASP A 42 -17.88 -4.30 -2.81
N ASP A 43 -18.56 -5.34 -3.30
CA ASP A 43 -17.91 -6.52 -3.88
C ASP A 43 -17.11 -6.17 -5.15
N SER A 44 -17.66 -5.28 -5.99
CA SER A 44 -17.00 -4.88 -7.24
C SER A 44 -15.79 -3.99 -6.97
N ALA A 45 -15.89 -3.07 -6.01
CA ALA A 45 -14.77 -2.23 -5.58
C ALA A 45 -13.63 -3.08 -4.99
N ASN A 46 -13.96 -4.03 -4.11
CA ASN A 46 -12.98 -4.93 -3.50
C ASN A 46 -12.32 -5.83 -4.56
N PHE A 47 -13.11 -6.42 -5.45
CA PHE A 47 -12.61 -7.26 -6.54
C PHE A 47 -11.67 -6.49 -7.48
N LEU A 48 -12.09 -5.30 -7.92
CA LEU A 48 -11.29 -4.46 -8.80
C LEU A 48 -9.99 -4.01 -8.11
N GLY A 49 -10.06 -3.63 -6.83
CA GLY A 49 -8.87 -3.27 -6.06
C GLY A 49 -7.90 -4.44 -5.89
N ALA A 50 -8.39 -5.63 -5.55
CA ALA A 50 -7.55 -6.82 -5.44
C ALA A 50 -6.88 -7.19 -6.77
N LEU A 51 -7.60 -7.06 -7.89
CA LEU A 51 -7.06 -7.25 -9.24
C LEU A 51 -5.98 -6.22 -9.56
N LEU A 52 -6.21 -4.94 -9.24
CA LEU A 52 -5.24 -3.87 -9.45
C LEU A 52 -3.96 -4.09 -8.64
N VAL A 53 -4.08 -4.41 -7.36
CA VAL A 53 -2.92 -4.69 -6.49
C VAL A 53 -2.12 -5.87 -7.02
N SER A 54 -2.77 -6.94 -7.44
CA SER A 54 -2.12 -8.10 -8.05
C SER A 54 -1.40 -7.72 -9.36
N THR A 55 -2.07 -6.98 -10.25
CA THR A 55 -1.49 -6.52 -11.53
C THR A 55 -0.30 -5.59 -11.32
N ILE A 56 -0.36 -4.73 -10.31
CA ILE A 56 0.74 -3.86 -9.89
C ILE A 56 1.90 -4.72 -9.37
N GLY A 57 1.63 -5.74 -8.55
CA GLY A 57 2.64 -6.70 -8.08
C GLY A 57 3.38 -7.38 -9.22
N ASP A 58 2.65 -7.94 -10.17
CA ASP A 58 3.23 -8.57 -11.36
C ASP A 58 4.06 -7.58 -12.18
N ALA A 59 3.57 -6.34 -12.34
CA ALA A 59 4.31 -5.29 -13.03
C ALA A 59 5.60 -4.93 -12.29
N VAL A 60 5.60 -4.88 -10.95
CA VAL A 60 6.82 -4.66 -10.16
C VAL A 60 7.82 -5.80 -10.39
N PHE A 61 7.40 -7.06 -10.24
CA PHE A 61 8.28 -8.21 -10.40
C PHE A 61 8.81 -8.34 -11.84
N SER A 62 8.02 -7.93 -12.83
CA SER A 62 8.47 -7.91 -14.23
C SER A 62 9.70 -7.03 -14.46
N ARG A 63 9.97 -6.04 -13.59
CA ARG A 63 11.13 -5.12 -13.66
C ARG A 63 12.45 -5.77 -13.24
N ALA A 64 12.45 -7.08 -12.98
CA ALA A 64 13.64 -7.87 -12.71
C ALA A 64 14.69 -7.75 -13.84
N ASP A 65 14.24 -7.50 -15.07
CA ASP A 65 15.08 -7.28 -16.26
C ASP A 65 15.86 -5.95 -16.25
N ILE A 66 15.41 -4.95 -15.48
CA ILE A 66 16.10 -3.66 -15.33
C ILE A 66 17.05 -3.76 -14.14
N ARG A 67 18.31 -3.34 -14.29
CA ARG A 67 19.26 -3.24 -13.16
C ARG A 67 18.74 -2.28 -12.08
N GLU A 68 18.94 -2.62 -10.81
CA GLU A 68 18.42 -1.86 -9.66
C GLU A 68 18.78 -0.37 -9.69
N ASP A 69 20.01 -0.03 -10.08
CA ASP A 69 20.50 1.35 -10.19
C ASP A 69 19.74 2.18 -11.23
N LYS A 70 19.19 1.53 -12.27
CA LYS A 70 18.42 2.15 -13.35
C LYS A 70 16.91 2.13 -13.12
N ARG A 71 16.42 1.43 -12.08
CA ARG A 71 15.00 1.42 -11.76
C ARG A 71 14.58 2.79 -11.25
N ARG A 72 13.54 3.35 -11.86
CA ARG A 72 12.87 4.55 -11.36
C ARG A 72 12.08 4.19 -10.10
N SER A 73 12.17 5.04 -9.08
CA SER A 73 11.38 4.85 -7.87
C SER A 73 9.89 5.04 -8.16
N PHE A 74 9.06 4.17 -7.60
CA PHE A 74 7.61 4.24 -7.72
C PHE A 74 6.97 4.06 -6.35
N PHE A 75 5.90 4.78 -6.05
CA PHE A 75 5.23 4.72 -4.76
C PHE A 75 3.79 4.28 -4.94
N ILE A 76 3.38 3.30 -4.14
CA ILE A 76 2.02 2.77 -4.11
C ILE A 76 1.41 3.20 -2.79
N TYR A 77 0.27 3.87 -2.85
CA TYR A 77 -0.52 4.28 -1.70
C TYR A 77 -1.83 3.49 -1.74
N ILE A 78 -2.10 2.75 -0.68
CA ILE A 78 -3.34 1.98 -0.54
C ILE A 78 -4.02 2.43 0.73
N ASP A 79 -5.12 3.15 0.55
CA ASP A 79 -6.05 3.47 1.63
C ASP A 79 -7.01 2.31 1.85
N GLU A 80 -7.49 2.17 3.08
CA GLU A 80 -8.39 1.07 3.49
C GLU A 80 -7.86 -0.32 3.05
N PHE A 81 -6.56 -0.54 3.26
CA PHE A 81 -5.78 -1.66 2.74
C PHE A 81 -6.37 -3.04 3.08
N GLN A 82 -7.08 -3.19 4.20
CA GLN A 82 -7.74 -4.43 4.61
C GLN A 82 -8.75 -4.96 3.58
N ASN A 83 -9.29 -4.10 2.71
CA ASN A 83 -10.20 -4.53 1.65
C ASN A 83 -9.49 -5.27 0.50
N PHE A 84 -8.17 -5.14 0.41
CA PHE A 84 -7.37 -5.63 -0.72
C PHE A 84 -6.27 -6.61 -0.28
N THR A 85 -6.31 -7.06 0.98
CA THR A 85 -5.35 -8.01 1.53
C THR A 85 -5.46 -9.38 0.86
N THR A 86 -4.40 -9.80 0.18
CA THR A 86 -4.23 -11.16 -0.35
C THR A 86 -2.85 -11.69 0.06
N LEU A 87 -2.65 -13.01 -0.03
CA LEU A 87 -1.34 -13.61 0.23
C LEU A 87 -0.25 -13.07 -0.73
N ALA A 88 -0.62 -12.67 -1.95
CA ALA A 88 0.30 -12.04 -2.89
C ALA A 88 0.86 -10.72 -2.35
N VAL A 89 0.04 -9.94 -1.61
CA VAL A 89 0.51 -8.70 -0.98
C VAL A 89 1.57 -8.96 0.09
N ALA A 90 1.44 -10.03 0.87
CA ALA A 90 2.44 -10.38 1.88
C ALA A 90 3.82 -10.60 1.25
N SER A 91 3.88 -11.29 0.11
CA SER A 91 5.10 -11.47 -0.67
C SER A 91 5.62 -10.15 -1.24
N MET A 92 4.73 -9.32 -1.81
CA MET A 92 5.09 -8.00 -2.31
C MET A 92 5.77 -7.15 -1.22
N VAL A 93 5.11 -6.99 -0.07
CA VAL A 93 5.60 -6.19 1.07
C VAL A 93 7.06 -6.52 1.43
N SER A 94 7.45 -7.80 1.33
CA SER A 94 8.81 -8.26 1.66
C SER A 94 9.85 -8.03 0.55
N GLU A 95 9.41 -7.80 -0.70
CA GLU A 95 10.30 -7.76 -1.87
C GLU A 95 10.39 -6.40 -2.59
N LEU A 96 9.37 -5.53 -2.45
CA LEU A 96 9.24 -4.27 -3.19
C LEU A 96 10.48 -3.38 -3.13
N ARG A 97 11.22 -3.39 -2.00
CA ARG A 97 12.45 -2.60 -1.81
C ARG A 97 13.50 -2.91 -2.89
N LYS A 98 13.66 -4.18 -3.28
CA LYS A 98 14.61 -4.61 -4.34
C LYS A 98 14.26 -3.96 -5.68
N TYR A 99 12.98 -3.68 -5.91
CA TYR A 99 12.46 -3.11 -7.15
C TYR A 99 12.32 -1.58 -7.11
N ARG A 100 12.90 -0.91 -6.09
CA ARG A 100 12.74 0.54 -5.84
C ARG A 100 11.28 0.97 -5.80
N VAL A 101 10.42 0.14 -5.21
CA VAL A 101 9.02 0.47 -5.00
C VAL A 101 8.78 0.70 -3.52
N GLY A 102 8.25 1.88 -3.19
CA GLY A 102 7.77 2.20 -1.85
C GLY A 102 6.29 1.87 -1.73
N LEU A 103 5.90 1.32 -0.59
CA LEU A 103 4.52 0.98 -0.28
C LEU A 103 4.08 1.74 0.97
N VAL A 104 2.95 2.41 0.88
CA VAL A 104 2.30 3.12 1.98
C VAL A 104 0.91 2.53 2.15
N LEU A 105 0.68 1.92 3.31
CA LEU A 105 -0.57 1.24 3.64
C LEU A 105 -1.25 2.00 4.78
N ALA A 106 -2.52 2.33 4.60
CA ALA A 106 -3.37 2.86 5.65
C ALA A 106 -4.51 1.87 5.92
N HIS A 107 -4.79 1.62 7.21
CA HIS A 107 -5.90 0.79 7.67
C HIS A 107 -6.30 1.23 9.09
N GLN A 108 -7.54 0.93 9.48
CA GLN A 108 -8.08 1.39 10.78
C GLN A 108 -7.86 0.38 11.90
N HIS A 109 -7.92 -0.92 11.60
CA HIS A 109 -7.84 -1.99 12.59
C HIS A 109 -6.89 -3.10 12.16
N LEU A 110 -6.04 -3.62 13.05
CA LEU A 110 -5.12 -4.71 12.72
C LEU A 110 -5.84 -6.06 12.64
N HIS A 111 -6.96 -6.24 13.34
CA HIS A 111 -7.73 -7.49 13.31
C HIS A 111 -8.38 -7.78 11.96
N GLN A 112 -8.58 -6.74 11.13
CA GLN A 112 -9.14 -6.90 9.78
C GLN A 112 -8.12 -7.49 8.79
N LEU A 113 -6.83 -7.46 9.13
CA LEU A 113 -5.79 -8.05 8.31
C LEU A 113 -5.69 -9.54 8.58
N ILE A 114 -5.54 -10.32 7.50
CA ILE A 114 -5.18 -11.75 7.59
C ILE A 114 -3.86 -11.86 8.39
N PRO A 115 -3.74 -12.80 9.36
CA PRO A 115 -2.57 -12.89 10.23
C PRO A 115 -1.22 -12.86 9.51
N ASP A 116 -1.08 -13.64 8.42
CA ASP A 116 0.15 -13.69 7.63
C ASP A 116 0.50 -12.35 6.98
N VAL A 117 -0.51 -11.63 6.48
CA VAL A 117 -0.31 -10.30 5.90
C VAL A 117 0.07 -9.30 6.97
N ARG A 118 -0.60 -9.34 8.14
CA ARG A 118 -0.25 -8.50 9.28
C ARG A 118 1.20 -8.72 9.72
N HIS A 119 1.62 -9.98 9.84
CA HIS A 119 3.00 -10.32 10.20
C HIS A 119 3.99 -9.83 9.14
N ALA A 120 3.70 -10.05 7.85
CA ALA A 120 4.54 -9.57 6.76
C ALA A 120 4.66 -8.04 6.75
N VAL A 121 3.56 -7.31 6.97
CA VAL A 121 3.57 -5.84 7.05
C VAL A 121 4.42 -5.38 8.22
N LEU A 122 4.12 -5.80 9.45
CA LEU A 122 4.84 -5.33 10.63
C LEU A 122 6.35 -5.69 10.60
N ALA A 123 6.72 -6.82 9.99
CA ALA A 123 8.13 -7.22 9.87
C ALA A 123 8.93 -6.42 8.83
N ASN A 124 8.27 -5.79 7.85
CA ASN A 124 8.93 -5.13 6.72
C ASN A 124 8.71 -3.62 6.65
N VAL A 125 7.78 -3.05 7.44
CA VAL A 125 7.59 -1.60 7.48
C VAL A 125 8.77 -0.91 8.14
N GLY A 126 9.46 -0.06 7.38
CA GLY A 126 10.53 0.76 7.92
C GLY A 126 10.02 1.96 8.72
N THR A 127 8.90 2.52 8.29
CA THR A 127 8.26 3.67 8.93
C THR A 127 6.88 3.27 9.42
N LEU A 128 6.61 3.54 10.69
CA LEU A 128 5.32 3.32 11.33
C LEU A 128 4.78 4.67 11.82
N ILE A 129 3.55 4.99 11.43
CA ILE A 129 2.81 6.18 11.88
C ILE A 129 1.52 5.68 12.52
N VAL A 130 1.36 5.96 13.81
CA VAL A 130 0.25 5.47 14.63
C VAL A 130 -0.56 6.66 15.12
N PHE A 131 -1.82 6.72 14.71
CA PHE A 131 -2.82 7.62 15.29
C PHE A 131 -3.42 6.97 16.53
N ARG A 132 -4.37 7.65 17.19
CA ARG A 132 -5.13 7.07 18.31
C ARG A 132 -5.71 5.71 17.94
N LEU A 133 -5.42 4.71 18.78
CA LEU A 133 -5.85 3.33 18.59
C LEU A 133 -6.98 2.95 19.56
N GLY A 134 -7.62 1.81 19.27
CA GLY A 134 -8.51 1.12 20.20
C GLY A 134 -7.76 0.16 21.14
N PRO A 135 -8.45 -0.37 22.18
CA PRO A 135 -7.86 -1.25 23.20
C PRO A 135 -7.27 -2.55 22.66
N GLU A 136 -7.73 -3.02 21.51
CA GLU A 136 -7.22 -4.25 20.89
C GLU A 136 -5.90 -4.04 20.14
N ASP A 137 -5.76 -2.91 19.44
CA ASP A 137 -4.61 -2.63 18.56
C ASP A 137 -3.45 -1.98 19.34
N ALA A 138 -3.75 -1.20 20.38
CA ALA A 138 -2.75 -0.47 21.16
C ALA A 138 -1.65 -1.36 21.77
N PRO A 139 -1.95 -2.52 22.40
CA PRO A 139 -0.91 -3.41 22.93
C PRO A 139 -0.02 -4.05 21.87
N ILE A 140 -0.51 -4.17 20.63
CA ILE A 140 0.29 -4.70 19.52
C ILE A 140 1.26 -3.63 19.04
N MET A 141 0.77 -2.40 18.84
CA MET A 141 1.60 -1.28 18.36
C MET A 141 2.56 -0.75 19.42
N SER A 142 2.24 -0.81 20.71
CA SER A 142 3.17 -0.39 21.78
C SER A 142 4.44 -1.25 21.80
N ARG A 143 4.35 -2.54 21.42
CA ARG A 143 5.54 -3.40 21.28
C ARG A 143 6.46 -2.92 20.16
N GLU A 144 5.88 -2.44 19.05
CA GLU A 144 6.63 -1.85 17.94
C GLU A 144 7.24 -0.49 18.28
N LEU A 145 6.64 0.24 19.21
CA LEU A 145 7.05 1.58 19.64
C LEU A 145 7.80 1.58 21.00
N SER A 146 8.10 0.38 21.51
CA SER A 146 8.85 0.20 22.74
C SER A 146 10.28 0.75 22.60
N PRO A 147 10.87 1.32 23.66
CA PRO A 147 10.32 1.50 25.01
C PRO A 147 9.70 2.89 25.24
N VAL A 148 9.30 3.59 24.19
CA VAL A 148 8.91 5.01 24.31
C VAL A 148 7.43 5.18 24.58
N PHE A 149 6.59 4.37 23.95
CA PHE A 149 5.15 4.45 24.07
C PHE A 149 4.58 3.17 24.67
N GLU A 150 3.77 3.33 25.70
CA GLU A 150 2.93 2.28 26.28
C GLU A 150 1.57 2.23 25.57
N ALA A 151 0.82 1.15 25.78
CA ALA A 151 -0.50 1.01 25.17
C ALA A 151 -1.44 2.16 25.59
N GLU A 152 -1.35 2.59 26.85
CA GLU A 152 -2.15 3.69 27.41
C GLU A 152 -1.93 5.01 26.66
N ASP A 153 -0.70 5.30 26.24
CA ASP A 153 -0.37 6.51 25.48
C ASP A 153 -1.09 6.51 24.13
N LEU A 154 -1.11 5.36 23.45
CA LEU A 154 -1.73 5.19 22.13
C LEU A 154 -3.26 5.26 22.18
N LEU A 155 -3.88 4.92 23.31
CA LEU A 155 -5.33 5.06 23.52
C LEU A 155 -5.75 6.52 23.72
N HIS A 156 -4.88 7.33 24.31
CA HIS A 156 -5.17 8.70 24.70
C HIS A 156 -4.56 9.75 23.76
N LEU A 157 -3.94 9.34 22.65
CA LEU A 157 -3.42 10.26 21.63
C LEU A 157 -4.49 11.28 21.21
N PRO A 158 -4.20 12.59 21.28
CA PRO A 158 -5.10 13.62 20.76
C PRO A 158 -5.38 13.46 19.27
N SER A 159 -6.48 14.04 18.80
CA SER A 159 -6.75 14.11 17.36
C SER A 159 -5.61 14.85 16.64
N HIS A 160 -5.13 14.29 15.53
CA HIS A 160 -4.00 14.79 14.72
C HIS A 160 -2.62 14.61 15.36
N ASP A 161 -2.53 14.06 16.56
CA ASP A 161 -1.25 13.63 17.13
C ASP A 161 -0.95 12.19 16.71
N ILE A 162 0.32 11.91 16.48
CA ILE A 162 0.83 10.64 16.02
C ILE A 162 2.04 10.20 16.85
N ALA A 163 2.13 8.89 17.09
CA ALA A 163 3.37 8.24 17.47
C ALA A 163 4.06 7.71 16.22
N VAL A 164 5.36 8.01 16.06
CA VAL A 164 6.10 7.72 14.82
C VAL A 164 7.41 7.02 15.13
N LYS A 165 7.71 5.97 14.34
CA LYS A 165 9.03 5.33 14.24
C LYS A 165 9.46 5.44 12.78
N LEU A 166 10.56 6.15 12.50
CA LEU A 166 11.04 6.37 11.13
C LEU A 166 12.19 5.43 10.79
N MET A 167 12.32 5.06 9.52
CA MET A 167 13.57 4.53 8.97
C MET A 167 14.40 5.67 8.38
N ILE A 168 15.52 6.01 9.00
CA ILE A 168 16.43 7.08 8.57
C ILE A 168 17.77 6.45 8.22
N ASP A 169 18.22 6.61 6.97
CA ASP A 169 19.49 6.07 6.47
C ASP A 169 19.70 4.57 6.74
N GLY A 170 18.61 3.80 6.76
CA GLY A 170 18.64 2.35 7.00
C GLY A 170 18.67 1.94 8.48
N ALA A 171 18.55 2.89 9.41
CA ALA A 171 18.39 2.64 10.84
C ALA A 171 17.00 3.08 11.33
N ALA A 172 16.39 2.28 12.20
CA ALA A 172 15.17 2.67 12.88
C ALA A 172 15.46 3.79 13.89
N SER A 173 14.68 4.86 13.85
CA SER A 173 14.74 5.94 14.84
C SER A 173 14.22 5.45 16.18
N LYS A 174 14.62 6.13 17.26
CA LYS A 174 13.84 6.07 18.50
C LYS A 174 12.43 6.59 18.18
N PRO A 175 11.36 5.93 18.65
CA PRO A 175 10.01 6.44 18.45
C PRO A 175 9.83 7.82 19.11
N PHE A 176 8.99 8.67 18.53
CA PHE A 176 8.69 10.01 19.03
C PHE A 176 7.28 10.44 18.64
N SER A 177 6.73 11.44 19.33
CA SER A 177 5.42 12.01 19.01
C SER A 177 5.56 13.19 18.05
N ALA A 178 4.55 13.38 17.21
CA ALA A 178 4.43 14.55 16.34
C ALA A 178 2.95 14.93 16.18
N THR A 179 2.70 16.16 15.72
CA THR A 179 1.37 16.64 15.34
C THR A 179 1.33 16.82 13.83
N THR A 180 0.30 16.29 13.17
CA THR A 180 0.12 16.43 11.73
C THR A 180 -0.32 17.83 11.37
N LEU A 181 0.07 18.30 10.18
CA LEU A 181 -0.47 19.54 9.61
C LEU A 181 -1.96 19.35 9.29
N LEU A 182 -2.79 20.35 9.59
CA LEU A 182 -4.18 20.34 9.14
C LEU A 182 -4.23 20.60 7.62
N PRO A 183 -5.25 20.09 6.90
CA PRO A 183 -5.42 20.42 5.49
C PRO A 183 -5.48 21.93 5.22
N SER A 184 -6.01 22.72 6.17
CA SER A 184 -6.03 24.18 6.13
C SER A 184 -4.64 24.81 6.20
N ASP A 185 -3.69 24.17 6.88
CA ASP A 185 -2.33 24.67 7.09
C ASP A 185 -1.45 24.42 5.85
N CYS A 186 -1.85 23.47 5.00
CA CYS A 186 -1.19 23.16 3.72
C CYS A 186 -1.43 24.22 2.62
N ASN A 187 -2.23 25.27 2.88
CA ASN A 187 -2.43 26.36 1.92
C ASN A 187 -1.27 27.38 1.84
N GLY A 188 -0.19 27.18 2.61
CA GLY A 188 0.98 28.04 2.62
C GLY A 188 2.23 27.40 2.02
N ARG A 189 2.28 27.25 0.68
CA ARG A 189 3.46 27.23 -0.21
C ARG A 189 3.10 26.58 -1.56
N ARG A 190 2.71 27.43 -2.51
CA ARG A 190 2.89 27.17 -3.95
C ARG A 190 4.10 27.96 -4.42
#